data_AF-T0I7M3-F1
#
_entry.id   AF-T0I7M3-F1
#
_cell.length_a   1.000
_cell.length_b   1.000
_cell.length_c   1.000
_cell.angle_alpha   90.00
_cell.angle_beta   90.00
_cell.angle_gamma   90.00
#
_symmetry.space_group_name_H-M   'P 1'
#
loop_
_entity.id
_entity.type
_entity.pdbx_description
1 polymer ?
#
loop_
_entity_poly.entity_id
_entity_poly.type
_entity_poly.pdbx_seq_one_letter_code
_entity_poly.pdbx_strand_id
1 'polypeptide(L)'
;MSVIVEGGTIRLVGLCPVEDAEPLLSALQDDPTRAVDVSGLESAHFAVIQLLTLFAATVEGEFPDPFLRTLCLQSLATGAGRANPV
;
A
#
# COMPACT_ATOMS: atom_id res chain seq x y z
N MET A 1 -11.01 -4.45 -10.22
CA MET A 1 -9.54 -4.42 -10.39
C MET A 1 -9.14 -3.04 -9.94
N SER A 2 -8.60 -2.96 -8.73
CA SER A 2 -8.53 -1.71 -7.97
C SER A 2 -7.09 -1.19 -7.83
N VAL A 3 -6.13 -1.96 -8.34
CA VAL A 3 -4.71 -1.61 -8.45
C VAL A 3 -4.42 -1.13 -9.86
N ILE A 4 -3.97 0.12 -9.99
CA ILE A 4 -3.62 0.76 -11.26
C ILE A 4 -2.15 1.17 -11.20
N VAL A 5 -1.36 0.84 -12.22
CA VAL A 5 0.05 1.28 -12.31
C VAL A 5 0.16 2.30 -13.43
N GLU A 6 0.41 3.56 -13.08
CA GLU A 6 0.48 4.68 -14.02
C GLU A 6 1.64 5.60 -13.67
N GLY A 7 2.49 5.92 -14.66
CA GLY A 7 3.54 6.94 -14.50
C GLY A 7 4.57 6.66 -13.39
N GLY A 8 4.74 5.40 -12.98
CA GLY A 8 5.62 5.03 -11.87
C GLY A 8 4.97 5.10 -10.49
N THR A 9 3.66 5.32 -10.42
CA THR A 9 2.88 5.30 -9.19
C THR A 9 1.90 4.13 -9.21
N ILE A 10 1.74 3.47 -8.06
CA ILE A 10 0.69 2.47 -7.86
C ILE A 10 -0.49 3.20 -7.22
N ARG A 11 -1.65 3.23 -7.88
CA ARG A 11 -2.86 3.83 -7.34
C ARG A 11 -3.85 2.76 -6.91
N LEU A 12 -4.35 2.89 -5.68
CA LEU A 12 -5.43 2.07 -5.15
C LEU A 12 -6.75 2.87 -5.19
N VAL A 13 -7.77 2.32 -5.86
CA VAL A 13 -9.05 3.01 -6.08
C VAL A 13 -10.26 2.15 -5.70
N GLY A 14 -11.26 2.76 -5.08
CA GLY A 14 -12.50 2.08 -4.71
C GLY A 14 -12.29 0.99 -3.65
N LEU A 15 -12.93 -0.15 -3.86
CA LEU A 15 -12.84 -1.30 -2.96
C LEU A 15 -11.64 -2.17 -3.37
N CYS A 16 -10.68 -2.38 -2.48
CA CYS A 16 -9.55 -3.30 -2.66
C CYS A 16 -9.78 -4.60 -1.86
N PRO A 17 -10.49 -5.60 -2.42
CA PRO A 17 -10.66 -6.91 -1.80
C PRO A 17 -9.35 -7.73 -1.79
N VAL A 18 -9.42 -8.95 -1.27
CA VAL A 18 -8.23 -9.81 -1.09
C VAL A 18 -7.57 -10.18 -2.42
N GLU A 19 -8.34 -10.30 -3.51
CA GLU A 19 -7.82 -10.62 -4.84
C GLU A 19 -6.88 -9.55 -5.41
N ASP A 20 -6.94 -8.31 -4.92
CA ASP A 20 -6.02 -7.24 -5.34
C ASP A 20 -4.66 -7.32 -4.62
N ALA A 21 -4.50 -8.21 -3.62
CA ALA A 21 -3.25 -8.35 -2.87
C ALA A 21 -2.10 -8.88 -3.75
N GLU A 22 -2.36 -9.88 -4.59
CA GLU A 22 -1.34 -10.44 -5.49
C GLU A 22 -0.90 -9.45 -6.59
N PRO A 23 -1.82 -8.78 -7.32
CA PRO A 23 -1.46 -7.71 -8.25
C PRO A 23 -0.67 -6.58 -7.59
N LEU A 24 -1.03 -6.19 -6.37
CA LEU A 24 -0.30 -5.17 -5.61
C LEU A 24 1.12 -5.62 -5.26
N LEU A 25 1.28 -6.84 -4.75
CA LEU A 25 2.61 -7.38 -4.42
C LEU A 25 3.51 -7.44 -5.66
N SER A 26 2.97 -7.90 -6.80
CA SER A 26 3.72 -7.90 -8.05
C SER A 26 4.17 -6.48 -8.43
N ALA A 27 3.26 -5.50 -8.38
CA ALA A 27 3.59 -4.12 -8.75
C ALA A 27 4.61 -3.47 -7.81
N LEU A 28 4.60 -3.83 -6.52
CA LEU A 28 5.58 -3.39 -5.51
C LEU A 28 6.95 -4.06 -5.69
N GLN A 29 6.99 -5.31 -6.13
CA GLN A 29 8.23 -6.03 -6.39
C GLN A 29 8.88 -5.62 -7.72
N ASP A 30 8.07 -5.27 -8.73
CA ASP A 30 8.56 -4.78 -10.02
C ASP A 30 9.42 -3.52 -9.89
N ASP A 31 9.06 -2.65 -8.94
CA ASP A 31 9.83 -1.46 -8.59
C ASP A 31 9.53 -1.06 -7.14
N PRO A 32 10.43 -1.43 -6.20
CA PRO A 32 10.25 -1.15 -4.77
C PRO A 32 10.27 0.33 -4.41
N THR A 33 10.63 1.22 -5.34
CA THR A 33 10.72 2.66 -5.08
C THR A 33 9.43 3.41 -5.41
N ARG A 34 8.45 2.75 -6.03
CA ARG A 34 7.18 3.39 -6.41
C ARG A 34 6.41 3.84 -5.18
N ALA A 35 5.91 5.07 -5.27
CA ALA A 35 4.92 5.56 -4.32
C ALA A 35 3.59 4.86 -4.55
N VAL A 36 2.85 4.64 -3.46
CA VAL A 36 1.48 4.13 -3.50
C VAL A 36 0.51 5.24 -3.13
N ASP A 37 -0.36 5.63 -4.06
CA ASP A 37 -1.41 6.62 -3.87
C ASP A 37 -2.71 5.92 -3.41
N VAL A 38 -3.16 6.23 -2.20
CA VAL A 38 -4.41 5.71 -1.61
C VAL A 38 -5.55 6.73 -1.59
N SER A 39 -5.39 7.88 -2.26
CA SER A 39 -6.38 8.98 -2.22
C SER A 39 -7.73 8.60 -2.81
N GLY A 40 -7.77 7.59 -3.69
CA GLY A 40 -9.00 7.06 -4.29
C GLY A 40 -9.56 5.84 -3.56
N LEU A 41 -8.95 5.39 -2.47
CA LEU A 41 -9.33 4.18 -1.76
C LEU A 41 -10.61 4.43 -0.93
N GLU A 42 -11.59 3.53 -1.04
CA GLU A 42 -12.80 3.53 -0.20
C GLU A 42 -12.69 2.50 0.93
N SER A 43 -12.13 1.32 0.64
CA SER A 43 -11.81 0.31 1.65
C SER A 43 -10.76 -0.66 1.13
N ALA A 44 -10.00 -1.27 2.04
CA ALA A 44 -9.02 -2.30 1.69
C ALA A 44 -9.13 -3.49 2.63
N HIS A 45 -8.98 -4.68 2.06
CA HIS A 45 -8.81 -5.90 2.82
C HIS A 45 -7.51 -5.84 3.64
N PHE A 46 -7.49 -6.48 4.80
CA PHE A 46 -6.36 -6.39 5.72
C PHE A 46 -5.03 -6.86 5.11
N ALA A 47 -5.07 -7.85 4.21
CA ALA A 47 -3.89 -8.31 3.46
C ALA A 47 -3.25 -7.20 2.59
N VAL A 48 -4.06 -6.37 1.94
CA VAL A 48 -3.59 -5.22 1.15
C VAL A 48 -2.85 -4.23 2.05
N ILE A 49 -3.42 -3.94 3.23
CA ILE A 49 -2.81 -3.06 4.23
C ILE A 49 -1.48 -3.60 4.75
N GLN A 50 -1.38 -4.91 4.98
CA GLN A 50 -0.13 -5.57 5.37
C GLN A 50 0.95 -5.41 4.29
N LEU A 51 0.58 -5.56 3.02
CA LEU A 51 1.52 -5.39 1.91
C LEU A 51 2.04 -3.95 1.81
N LEU A 52 1.16 -2.95 1.91
CA LEU A 52 1.57 -1.53 1.93
C LEU A 52 2.55 -1.26 3.06
N THR A 53 2.25 -1.78 4.24
CA THR A 53 3.07 -1.61 5.43
C THR A 53 4.47 -2.24 5.30
N LEU A 54 4.56 -3.39 4.64
CA LEU A 54 5.78 -4.19 4.58
C LEU A 54 6.66 -3.85 3.37
N PHE A 55 6.07 -3.44 2.26
CA PHE A 55 6.75 -3.35 0.96
C PHE A 55 6.68 -1.97 0.31
N ALA A 56 5.72 -1.10 0.65
CA ALA A 56 5.65 0.22 0.03
C ALA A 56 6.74 1.13 0.60
N ALA A 57 7.57 1.69 -0.30
CA ALA A 57 8.57 2.69 0.11
C ALA A 57 7.91 3.98 0.61
N THR A 58 6.79 4.38 0.01
CA THR A 58 6.03 5.57 0.40
C THR A 58 4.56 5.34 0.12
N VAL A 59 3.69 5.74 1.06
CA VAL A 59 2.24 5.73 0.90
C VAL A 59 1.75 7.18 0.99
N GLU A 60 1.10 7.64 -0.05
CA GLU A 60 0.58 8.99 -0.22
C GLU A 60 -0.95 9.00 -0.19
N GLY A 61 -1.54 10.10 0.27
CA GLY A 61 -2.99 10.23 0.44
C GLY A 61 -3.47 9.90 1.85
N GLU A 62 -4.78 10.06 2.07
CA GLU A 62 -5.42 9.79 3.35
C GLU A 62 -6.31 8.56 3.25
N PHE A 63 -6.14 7.61 4.16
CA PHE A 63 -7.04 6.47 4.26
C PHE A 63 -8.43 6.96 4.71
N PRO A 64 -9.52 6.48 4.08
CA PRO A 64 -10.88 6.88 4.43
C PRO A 64 -11.28 6.44 5.85
N ASP A 65 -10.63 5.39 6.36
CA ASP A 65 -10.90 4.83 7.68
C ASP A 65 -9.81 5.23 8.70
N PRO A 66 -10.16 5.96 9.78
CA PRO A 66 -9.23 6.31 10.86
C PRO A 66 -8.54 5.11 11.54
N PHE A 67 -9.19 3.95 11.56
CA PHE A 67 -8.62 2.70 12.09
C PHE A 67 -7.51 2.18 11.18
N LEU A 68 -7.72 2.18 9.86
CA LEU A 68 -6.68 1.83 8.89
C LEU A 68 -5.50 2.78 8.97
N ARG A 69 -5.77 4.09 9.11
CA ARG A 69 -4.73 5.10 9.34
C ARG A 69 -3.90 4.77 10.59
N THR A 70 -4.54 4.38 11.69
CA THR A 70 -3.85 4.03 12.94
C THR A 70 -2.95 2.81 12.78
N LEU A 71 -3.44 1.74 12.13
CA LEU A 71 -2.66 0.51 11.89
C LEU A 71 -1.47 0.73 10.94
N CYS A 72 -1.68 1.50 9.86
CA CYS A 72 -0.61 1.88 8.93
C CYS A 72 0.48 2.71 9.62
N LEU A 73 0.10 3.75 10.38
CA LEU A 73 1.06 4.63 11.06
C LEU A 73 1.87 3.91 12.15
N GLN A 74 1.25 3.01 12.92
CA GLN A 74 1.96 2.21 13.93
C GLN A 74 2.99 1.29 13.30
N SER A 75 2.69 0.74 12.14
CA SER A 75 3.58 -0.21 11.48
C SER A 75 4.72 0.50 10.74
N LEU A 76 4.47 1.67 10.14
CA LEU A 76 5.50 2.54 9.56
C LEU A 76 6.46 3.12 10.63
N ALA A 77 5.95 3.50 11.81
CA ALA A 77 6.80 3.94 12.93
C ALA A 77 7.74 2.83 13.44
N THR A 78 7.34 1.56 13.28
CA THR A 78 8.15 0.40 13.66
C THR A 78 9.11 -0.03 12.53
N GLY A 79 8.85 0.40 11.29
CA GLY A 79 9.62 0.06 10.08
C GLY A 79 10.82 0.96 9.78
N ALA A 80 10.95 2.12 10.43
CA ALA A 80 12.04 3.08 10.20
C ALA A 80 13.47 2.55 10.47
N GLY A 81 13.62 1.30 10.93
CA GLY A 81 14.90 0.62 11.14
C GLY A 81 15.14 -0.65 10.30
N ARG A 82 14.24 -1.04 9.39
CA ARG A 82 14.47 -2.21 8.53
C ARG A 82 15.11 -1.78 7.20
N ALA A 83 16.43 -1.69 7.20
CA ALA A 83 17.21 -1.78 5.96
C ALA A 83 16.83 -3.10 5.26
N ASN A 84 16.38 -2.99 4.01
CA ASN A 84 16.07 -4.11 3.14
C ASN A 84 17.32 -5.01 3.02
N PRO A 85 17.33 -6.27 3.48
CA PRO A 85 18.44 -7.16 3.21
C PRO A 85 18.32 -7.58 1.75
N VAL A 86 19.34 -7.22 0.98
CA VAL A 86 19.62 -7.72 -0.37
C VAL A 86 19.78 -9.24 -0.37
#